data_AF-A0AAX3EIA3-F1
#
_entry.id   AF-A0AAX3EIA3-F1
#
_cell.length_a   1.000
_cell.length_b   1.000
_cell.length_c   1.000
_cell.angle_alpha   90.00
_cell.angle_beta   90.00
_cell.angle_gamma   90.00
#
_symmetry.space_group_name_H-M   'P 1'
#
loop_
_entity.id
_entity.type
_entity.pdbx_description
1 polymer ?
#
loop_
_entity_poly.entity_id
_entity_poly.type
_entity_poly.pdbx_seq_one_letter_code
_entity_poly.pdbx_strand_id
1 'polypeptide(L)'
;MLTSILRTVVPALWGSLIGWLLSVAPVLEPLRELLLSQADVLVPILGAVIIAAWYALWRWLEPLLPAWLVRAVLGSAKTPAYEGKHEA
;
A
#
# COMPACT_ATOMS: atom_id res chain seq x y z
N MET A 1 -6.84 5.93 18.15
CA MET A 1 -7.84 6.47 17.20
C MET A 1 -7.17 6.94 15.90
N LEU A 2 -6.33 7.99 15.91
CA LEU A 2 -5.70 8.55 14.70
C LEU A 2 -4.94 7.51 13.84
N THR A 3 -4.13 6.64 14.45
CA THR A 3 -3.37 5.59 13.76
C THR A 3 -4.26 4.54 13.08
N SER A 4 -5.43 4.27 13.67
CA SER A 4 -6.41 3.33 13.10
C SER A 4 -7.07 3.92 11.85
N ILE A 5 -7.44 5.20 11.91
CA ILE A 5 -8.05 5.91 10.77
C ILE A 5 -7.05 6.01 9.62
N LEU A 6 -5.79 6.38 9.90
CA LEU A 6 -4.75 6.47 8.88
C LEU A 6 -4.50 5.14 8.16
N ARG A 7 -4.49 4.01 8.89
CA ARG A 7 -4.30 2.67 8.31
C ARG A 7 -5.47 2.21 7.42
N THR A 8 -6.63 2.86 7.49
CA THR A 8 -7.80 2.55 6.65
C THR A 8 -7.95 3.54 5.51
N VAL A 9 -7.86 4.84 5.80
CA VAL A 9 -8.11 5.91 4.84
C VAL A 9 -6.98 6.01 3.82
N VAL A 10 -5.71 5.89 4.25
CA VAL A 10 -4.57 6.03 3.34
C VAL A 10 -4.57 4.96 2.24
N PRO A 11 -4.72 3.66 2.54
CA PRO A 11 -4.82 2.65 1.48
C PRO A 11 -6.06 2.82 0.60
N ALA A 12 -7.21 3.22 1.18
CA ALA A 12 -8.43 3.44 0.41
C ALA A 12 -8.30 4.61 -0.58
N LEU A 13 -7.65 5.70 -0.17
CA LEU A 13 -7.36 6.85 -1.04
C LEU A 13 -6.43 6.44 -2.19
N TRP A 14 -5.37 5.69 -1.92
CA TRP A 14 -4.47 5.18 -2.97
C TRP A 14 -5.21 4.26 -3.94
N GLY A 15 -5.99 3.30 -3.43
CA GLY A 15 -6.79 2.41 -4.27
C GLY A 15 -7.78 3.17 -5.14
N SER A 16 -8.45 4.18 -4.58
CA SER A 16 -9.39 5.04 -5.32
C SER A 16 -8.69 5.88 -6.39
N LEU A 17 -7.53 6.45 -6.07
CA LEU A 17 -6.72 7.23 -6.99
C LEU A 17 -6.21 6.38 -8.16
N ILE A 18 -5.70 5.18 -7.87
CA ILE A 18 -5.23 4.24 -8.90
C ILE A 18 -6.40 3.81 -9.78
N GLY A 19 -7.54 3.46 -9.19
CA GLY A 19 -8.74 3.09 -9.93
C GLY A 19 -9.25 4.22 -10.83
N TRP A 20 -9.23 5.46 -10.34
CA TRP A 20 -9.57 6.64 -11.13
C TRP A 20 -8.57 6.90 -12.27
N LEU A 21 -7.27 6.80 -12.02
CA LEU A 21 -6.24 6.94 -13.05
C LEU A 21 -6.41 5.90 -14.17
N LEU A 22 -6.70 4.65 -13.80
CA LEU A 22 -6.98 3.57 -14.76
C LEU A 22 -8.24 3.83 -15.59
N SER A 23 -9.20 4.62 -15.11
CA SER A 23 -10.43 4.92 -15.87
C SER A 23 -10.30 6.13 -16.79
N VAL A 24 -9.41 7.08 -16.48
CA VAL A 24 -9.25 8.33 -17.27
C VAL A 24 -8.04 8.30 -18.22
N ALA A 25 -7.07 7.40 -18.02
CA ALA A 25 -5.85 7.35 -18.81
C ALA A 25 -5.92 6.25 -19.88
N PRO A 26 -6.24 6.57 -21.14
CA PRO A 26 -6.37 5.56 -22.22
C PRO A 26 -5.06 4.84 -22.53
N VAL A 27 -3.91 5.42 -22.16
CA VAL A 27 -2.59 4.75 -22.25
C VAL A 27 -2.50 3.52 -21.34
N LEU A 28 -3.34 3.44 -20.30
CA LEU A 28 -3.38 2.32 -19.36
C LEU A 28 -4.39 1.23 -19.74
N GLU A 29 -5.13 1.37 -20.84
CA GLU A 29 -6.15 0.39 -21.25
C GLU A 29 -5.56 -1.02 -21.48
N PRO A 30 -4.40 -1.21 -22.13
CA PRO A 30 -3.81 -2.54 -22.29
C PRO A 30 -3.45 -3.20 -20.95
N LEU A 31 -3.03 -2.38 -19.98
CA LEU A 31 -2.72 -2.85 -18.63
C LEU A 31 -4.00 -3.23 -17.87
N ARG A 32 -5.08 -2.46 -18.05
CA ARG A 32 -6.40 -2.73 -17.48
C ARG A 32 -6.96 -4.05 -18.01
N GLU A 33 -6.90 -4.29 -19.33
CA GLU A 33 -7.33 -5.55 -19.95
C GLU A 33 -6.49 -6.74 -19.48
N LEU A 34 -5.16 -6.58 -19.36
CA LEU A 34 -4.27 -7.61 -18.82
C LEU A 34 -4.62 -7.95 -17.36
N LEU A 35 -4.91 -6.94 -16.53
CA LEU A 35 -5.30 -7.15 -15.14
C LEU A 35 -6.62 -7.91 -15.03
N LEU A 36 -7.61 -7.55 -15.86
CA LEU A 36 -8.93 -8.19 -15.85
C LEU A 36 -8.90 -9.62 -16.41
N SER A 37 -8.04 -9.89 -17.40
CA SER A 37 -7.92 -11.24 -18.00
C SER A 37 -7.13 -12.23 -17.16
N GLN A 38 -6.19 -11.77 -16.33
CA GLN A 38 -5.28 -12.61 -15.54
C GLN A 38 -5.56 -12.53 -14.02
N ALA A 39 -6.76 -12.06 -13.64
CA ALA A 39 -7.14 -11.70 -12.27
C ALA A 39 -7.00 -12.86 -11.27
N ASP A 40 -7.25 -14.10 -11.70
CA ASP A 40 -7.45 -15.22 -10.78
C ASP A 40 -6.15 -15.81 -10.20
N VAL A 41 -5.01 -15.66 -10.89
CA VAL A 41 -3.75 -16.32 -10.48
C VAL A 41 -2.56 -15.37 -10.50
N LEU A 42 -2.40 -14.60 -11.57
CA LEU A 42 -1.18 -13.81 -11.76
C LEU A 42 -1.22 -12.50 -10.98
N VAL A 43 -2.40 -11.86 -10.92
CA VAL A 43 -2.62 -10.61 -10.19
C VAL A 43 -2.32 -10.72 -8.68
N PRO A 44 -2.77 -11.74 -7.92
CA PRO A 44 -2.44 -11.83 -6.50
C PRO A 44 -0.93 -12.06 -6.26
N ILE A 45 -0.26 -12.85 -7.09
CA ILE A 45 1.19 -13.09 -6.98
C ILE A 45 1.97 -11.81 -7.27
N LEU A 46 1.68 -11.15 -8.40
CA LEU A 46 2.31 -9.88 -8.76
C LEU A 46 2.01 -8.81 -7.72
N GLY A 47 0.76 -8.74 -7.23
CA GLY A 47 0.36 -7.86 -6.15
C GLY A 47 1.19 -8.08 -4.89
N ALA A 48 1.36 -9.33 -4.45
CA ALA A 48 2.19 -9.66 -3.29
C ALA A 48 3.66 -9.24 -3.48
N VAL A 49 4.24 -9.50 -4.66
CA VAL A 49 5.62 -9.10 -5.00
C VAL A 49 5.77 -7.58 -5.01
N ILE A 50 4.83 -6.86 -5.65
CA ILE A 50 4.83 -5.40 -5.72
C ILE A 50 4.69 -4.79 -4.32
N ILE A 51 3.78 -5.31 -3.49
CA ILE A 51 3.60 -4.84 -2.11
C ILE A 51 4.87 -5.10 -1.29
N ALA A 52 5.48 -6.28 -1.38
CA ALA A 52 6.71 -6.61 -0.67
C ALA A 52 7.87 -5.70 -1.10
N ALA A 53 8.04 -5.49 -2.41
CA ALA A 53 9.05 -4.60 -2.96
C ALA A 53 8.82 -3.15 -2.53
N TRP A 54 7.56 -2.68 -2.58
CA TRP A 54 7.17 -1.35 -2.13
C TRP A 54 7.52 -1.14 -0.66
N TYR A 55 7.15 -2.09 0.21
CA TYR A 55 7.44 -2.00 1.64
C TYR A 55 8.94 -2.01 1.91
N ALA A 56 9.71 -2.89 1.25
CA ALA A 56 11.16 -2.96 1.37
C ALA A 56 11.83 -1.65 0.92
N LEU A 57 11.40 -1.10 -0.21
CA LEU A 57 11.90 0.16 -0.76
C LEU A 57 11.65 1.32 0.21
N TRP A 58 10.43 1.46 0.74
CA TRP A 58 10.10 2.52 1.69
C TRP A 58 10.82 2.36 3.03
N ARG A 59 11.05 1.12 3.48
CA ARG A 59 11.85 0.86 4.69
C ARG A 59 13.32 1.23 4.50
N TRP A 60 13.87 1.02 3.30
CA TRP A 60 15.22 1.44 2.94
C TRP A 60 15.35 2.96 2.79
N LEU A 61 14.31 3.63 2.30
CA LEU A 61 14.25 5.10 2.15
C LEU A 61 13.91 5.84 3.46
N GLU A 62 13.34 5.18 4.46
CA GLU A 62 13.00 5.75 5.77
C GLU A 62 14.14 6.58 6.42
N PRO A 63 15.42 6.14 6.46
CA PRO A 63 16.50 6.95 7.02
C PRO A 63 16.81 8.23 6.24
N LEU A 64 16.39 8.34 4.98
CA LEU A 64 16.66 9.48 4.10
C LEU A 64 15.49 10.46 4.00
N LEU A 65 14.29 10.05 4.43
CA LEU A 65 13.06 10.81 4.23
C LEU A 65 12.48 11.36 5.55
N PRO A 66 11.81 12.52 5.51
CA PRO A 66 11.10 13.04 6.67
C PRO A 66 10.00 12.07 7.13
N ALA A 67 9.85 11.91 8.45
CA ALA A 67 8.87 11.00 9.04
C ALA A 67 7.42 11.28 8.62
N TRP A 68 7.08 12.51 8.21
CA TRP A 68 5.75 12.85 7.71
C TRP A 68 5.47 12.22 6.34
N LEU A 69 6.47 12.11 5.46
CA LEU A 69 6.33 11.55 4.11
C LEU A 69 6.14 10.04 4.18
N VAL A 70 6.93 9.37 5.01
CA VAL A 70 6.81 7.93 5.28
C VAL A 70 5.42 7.61 5.87
N ARG A 71 4.88 8.48 6.74
CA ARG A 71 3.53 8.34 7.28
C ARG A 71 2.43 8.59 6.23
N ALA A 72 2.62 9.54 5.32
CA ALA A 72 1.64 9.80 4.26
C ALA A 72 1.55 8.62 3.28
N VAL A 73 2.66 7.92 3.03
CA VAL A 73 2.69 6.81 2.06
C VAL A 73 2.36 5.46 2.69
N LEU A 74 2.90 5.15 3.88
CA LEU A 74 2.68 3.87 4.55
C LEU A 74 1.53 3.89 5.59
N GLY A 75 0.91 5.05 5.81
CA GLY A 75 -0.14 5.26 6.82
C GLY A 75 0.37 5.33 8.27
N SER A 76 1.43 4.59 8.62
CA SER A 76 2.03 4.62 9.96
C SER A 76 3.47 4.09 9.97
N ALA A 77 4.44 4.94 10.32
CA ALA A 77 5.85 4.57 10.47
C ALA A 77 6.19 3.91 11.84
N LYS A 78 5.24 3.75 12.75
CA LYS A 78 5.51 3.20 14.10
C LYS A 78 5.19 1.71 14.16
N THR A 79 6.21 0.89 14.43
CA THR A 79 6.05 -0.52 14.81
C THR A 79 5.13 -0.60 16.04
N PRO A 80 4.07 -1.42 16.02
CA PRO A 80 3.24 -1.60 17.20
C PRO A 80 4.06 -2.24 18.32
N ALA A 81 4.21 -1.54 19.45
CA ALA A 81 4.74 -2.11 20.68
C ALA A 81 3.55 -2.73 21.41
N TYR A 82 3.53 -4.05 21.50
CA TYR A 82 2.58 -4.76 22.34
C TYR A 82 3.22 -4.91 23.73
N GLU A 83 2.68 -4.22 24.73
CA GLU A 83 3.01 -4.55 26.11
C GLU A 83 2.44 -5.93 26.39
N GLY A 84 3.34 -6.91 26.55
CA GLY A 84 2.97 -8.28 26.82
C GLY A 84 2.35 -8.40 28.21
N LYS A 85 1.02 -8.27 28.32
CA LYS A 85 0.28 -8.81 29.45
C LYS A 85 -0.27 -10.19 29.05
N HIS A 86 0.58 -11.20 29.18
CA HIS A 86 0.12 -12.57 29.34
C HIS A 86 -0.16 -12.76 30.83
N GLU A 87 -1.39 -12.47 31.27
CA GLU A 87 -1.86 -13.01 32.56
C GLU A 87 -2.26 -14.47 32.30
N ALA A 88 -1.53 -15.37 32.95
CA ALA A 88 -1.76 -16.81 32.95
C ALA A 88 -2.92 -17.20 33.86
#